data_AF-A0A959Q5A5-F1
#
_entry.id   AF-A0A959Q5A5-F1
#
_cell.length_a   1.000
_cell.length_b   1.000
_cell.length_c   1.000
_cell.angle_alpha   90.00
_cell.angle_beta   90.00
_cell.angle_gamma   90.00
#
_symmetry.space_group_name_H-M   'P 1'
#
loop_
_entity.id
_entity.type
_entity.pdbx_description
1 polymer ?
#
loop_
_entity_poly.entity_id
_entity_poly.type
_entity_poly.pdbx_seq_one_letter_code
_entity_poly.pdbx_strand_id
1 'polypeptide(L)'
;MKKLKMLVLTDHQTHSQENSLYALLRELRKNPACAQVDVASRSTPANQLFFSQQMTRAALYASPVGSHFQYHPDGRCFREKLRRVFLREYDAIFLRLPHPIAPGFWAFLQAQYPAERIVNRPDGIERTSDKCFLLEVPHLCPPIYRCRSIDDILHFKEQFAIVLKPRFNYGGKGLVRIEGNAAWVDNRKVPLVRFLRSLAGTEVDYLGMKFLQNVDQGDKRVVVVNGQVLGASLRLPAKGSWLCNVAQGGHAEPTEPDADERQIAAVLTPILRQLGVVMYGFDTLMGDEGKRVLSEINTLSIGGLPTIAAQTGRPVVRQAADLIWEHVLAGRQLPSPA
;
A
#
# COMPACT_ATOMS: atom_id res chain seq x y z
N MET A 1 -21.02 21.07 16.52
CA MET A 1 -19.91 20.98 15.55
C MET A 1 -20.47 20.58 14.19
N LYS A 2 -20.09 21.23 13.08
CA LYS A 2 -20.52 20.82 11.72
C LYS A 2 -19.97 19.42 11.42
N LYS A 3 -20.86 18.46 11.11
CA LYS A 3 -20.49 17.11 10.67
C LYS A 3 -19.90 17.15 9.26
N LEU A 4 -18.95 16.26 8.98
CA LEU A 4 -18.14 16.23 7.77
C LEU A 4 -18.56 15.12 6.81
N LYS A 5 -18.38 15.35 5.51
CA LYS A 5 -18.57 14.37 4.45
C LYS A 5 -17.23 13.86 3.94
N MET A 6 -17.10 12.55 3.78
CA MET A 6 -15.91 11.90 3.21
C MET A 6 -16.28 11.16 1.92
N LEU A 7 -15.49 11.34 0.87
CA LEU A 7 -15.58 10.53 -0.35
C LEU A 7 -14.39 9.59 -0.42
N VAL A 8 -14.66 8.31 -0.63
CA VAL A 8 -13.63 7.29 -0.77
C VAL A 8 -13.46 6.93 -2.24
N LEU A 9 -12.23 6.99 -2.75
CA LEU A 9 -11.90 6.60 -4.12
C LEU A 9 -11.20 5.24 -4.10
N THR A 10 -11.73 4.26 -4.82
CA THR A 10 -11.25 2.87 -4.79
C THR A 10 -11.35 2.17 -6.15
N ASP A 11 -10.92 0.92 -6.20
CA ASP A 11 -11.23 -0.01 -7.28
C ASP A 11 -11.79 -1.32 -6.75
N HIS A 12 -13.08 -1.60 -7.01
CA HIS A 12 -13.72 -2.83 -6.53
C HIS A 12 -13.44 -4.08 -7.37
N GLN A 13 -12.74 -3.99 -8.51
CA GLN A 13 -12.59 -5.11 -9.45
C GLN A 13 -11.89 -6.33 -8.82
N THR A 14 -10.97 -6.11 -7.90
CA THR A 14 -10.15 -7.16 -7.27
C THR A 14 -10.48 -7.35 -5.79
N HIS A 15 -11.59 -6.78 -5.31
CA HIS A 15 -11.99 -6.94 -3.93
C HIS A 15 -12.35 -8.40 -3.61
N SER A 16 -12.09 -8.80 -2.37
CA SER A 16 -12.51 -10.06 -1.78
C SER A 16 -13.26 -9.79 -0.46
N GLN A 17 -13.79 -10.84 0.16
CA GLN A 17 -14.44 -10.76 1.47
C GLN A 17 -13.51 -10.24 2.58
N GLU A 18 -12.21 -10.46 2.44
CA GLU A 18 -11.16 -10.06 3.39
C GLU A 18 -10.72 -8.60 3.20
N ASN A 19 -11.19 -7.93 2.14
CA ASN A 19 -10.79 -6.56 1.85
C ASN A 19 -11.23 -5.61 2.97
N SER A 20 -10.26 -4.88 3.53
CA SER A 20 -10.45 -4.01 4.69
C SER A 20 -11.43 -2.87 4.44
N LEU A 21 -11.63 -2.46 3.19
CA LEU A 21 -12.45 -1.32 2.83
C LEU A 21 -13.86 -1.43 3.41
N TYR A 22 -14.57 -2.53 3.22
CA TYR A 22 -15.98 -2.64 3.60
C TYR A 22 -16.22 -2.43 5.09
N ALA A 23 -15.45 -3.14 5.93
CA ALA A 23 -15.55 -3.00 7.37
C ALA A 23 -15.11 -1.60 7.82
N LEU A 24 -14.02 -1.08 7.26
CA LEU A 24 -13.50 0.23 7.58
C LEU A 24 -14.48 1.35 7.25
N LEU A 25 -15.13 1.34 6.07
CA LEU A 25 -16.08 2.38 5.68
C LEU A 25 -17.33 2.37 6.57
N ARG A 26 -17.80 1.19 7.00
CA ARG A 26 -18.90 1.09 7.97
C ARG A 26 -18.51 1.68 9.32
N GLU A 27 -17.29 1.47 9.80
CA GLU A 27 -16.81 2.10 11.05
C GLU A 27 -16.61 3.61 10.90
N LEU A 28 -16.03 4.08 9.79
CA LEU A 28 -15.92 5.51 9.49
C LEU A 28 -17.29 6.20 9.53
N ARG A 29 -18.33 5.55 9.00
CA ARG A 29 -19.70 6.09 8.98
C ARG A 29 -20.32 6.23 10.37
N LYS A 30 -19.88 5.45 11.36
CA LYS A 30 -20.39 5.48 12.74
C LYS A 30 -19.82 6.62 13.57
N ASN A 31 -18.74 7.27 13.11
CA ASN A 31 -18.10 8.34 13.87
C ASN A 31 -19.08 9.53 14.09
N PRO A 32 -19.17 10.12 15.30
CA PRO A 32 -20.09 11.23 15.58
C PRO A 32 -19.87 12.48 14.71
N ALA A 33 -18.65 12.70 14.25
CA ALA A 33 -18.31 13.80 13.35
C ALA A 33 -18.72 13.53 11.89
N CYS A 34 -19.09 12.30 11.53
CA CYS A 34 -19.45 11.93 10.17
C CYS A 34 -20.90 12.28 9.83
N ALA A 35 -21.10 13.11 8.80
CA ALA A 35 -22.38 13.30 8.15
C ALA A 35 -22.66 12.18 7.14
N GLN A 36 -21.66 11.88 6.31
CA GLN A 36 -21.79 11.00 5.16
C GLN A 36 -20.42 10.41 4.78
N VAL A 37 -20.43 9.13 4.40
CA VAL A 37 -19.32 8.48 3.68
C VAL A 37 -19.93 7.97 2.38
N ASP A 38 -19.39 8.40 1.25
CA ASP A 38 -19.73 7.86 -0.06
C ASP A 38 -18.49 7.22 -0.67
N VAL A 39 -18.67 6.26 -1.57
CA VAL A 39 -17.56 5.57 -2.24
C VAL A 39 -17.76 5.58 -3.75
N ALA A 40 -16.74 6.04 -4.48
CA ALA A 40 -16.68 6.00 -5.93
C ALA A 40 -15.59 5.02 -6.37
N SER A 41 -15.95 4.12 -7.28
CA SER A 41 -15.00 3.15 -7.82
C SER A 41 -14.57 3.51 -9.24
N ARG A 42 -13.30 3.31 -9.57
CA ARG A 42 -12.80 3.43 -10.96
C ARG A 42 -13.40 2.39 -11.90
N SER A 43 -13.72 1.21 -11.38
CA SER A 43 -14.39 0.14 -12.14
C SER A 43 -15.88 0.36 -12.39
N THR A 44 -16.44 1.50 -11.97
CA THR A 44 -17.79 1.92 -12.38
C THR A 44 -17.68 2.65 -13.72
N PRO A 45 -18.31 2.17 -14.81
CA PRO A 45 -18.13 2.75 -16.16
C PRO A 45 -18.40 4.26 -16.22
N ALA A 46 -19.41 4.73 -15.48
CA ALA A 46 -19.78 6.14 -15.42
C ALA A 46 -18.70 7.05 -14.79
N ASN A 47 -17.67 6.49 -14.15
CA ASN A 47 -16.55 7.22 -13.56
C ASN A 47 -15.31 7.29 -14.46
N GLN A 48 -15.36 6.74 -15.68
CA GLN A 48 -14.21 6.71 -16.60
C GLN A 48 -13.69 8.11 -16.94
N LEU A 49 -14.58 9.10 -17.09
CA LEU A 49 -14.19 10.49 -17.35
C LEU A 49 -13.28 11.05 -16.26
N PHE A 50 -13.52 10.67 -15.00
CA PHE A 50 -12.73 11.13 -13.86
C PHE A 50 -11.42 10.35 -13.73
N PHE A 51 -11.46 9.02 -13.69
CA PHE A 51 -10.28 8.20 -13.37
C PHE A 51 -9.33 8.00 -14.57
N SER A 52 -9.88 7.77 -15.76
CA SER A 52 -9.08 7.40 -16.94
C SER A 52 -8.81 8.61 -17.83
N GLN A 53 -9.82 9.43 -18.09
CA GLN A 53 -9.69 10.59 -18.99
C GLN A 53 -9.27 11.88 -18.26
N GLN A 54 -9.25 11.86 -16.92
CA GLN A 54 -8.80 12.99 -16.08
C GLN A 54 -9.50 14.30 -16.45
N MET A 55 -10.79 14.22 -16.76
CA MET A 55 -11.60 15.35 -17.18
C MET A 55 -11.90 16.26 -15.97
N THR A 56 -11.41 17.49 -16.04
CA THR A 56 -11.68 18.55 -15.05
C THR A 56 -13.17 18.71 -14.80
N ARG A 57 -13.59 18.81 -13.54
CA ARG A 57 -14.99 18.94 -13.10
C ARG A 57 -15.91 17.77 -13.54
N ALA A 58 -15.35 16.62 -13.95
CA ALA A 58 -16.16 15.42 -14.16
C ALA A 58 -16.90 15.05 -12.87
N ALA A 59 -18.19 14.72 -13.03
CA ALA A 59 -18.93 14.15 -11.93
C ALA A 59 -18.46 12.72 -11.67
N LEU A 60 -18.57 12.30 -10.42
CA LEU A 60 -18.44 10.91 -10.01
C LEU A 60 -19.83 10.34 -9.69
N TYR A 61 -19.97 9.05 -9.87
CA TYR A 61 -21.08 8.23 -9.43
C TYR A 61 -20.61 7.44 -8.23
N ALA A 62 -21.13 7.81 -7.06
CA ALA A 62 -20.74 7.26 -5.79
C ALA A 62 -21.92 6.56 -5.10
N SER A 63 -21.62 5.51 -4.35
CA SER A 63 -22.59 4.78 -3.53
C SER A 63 -22.51 5.25 -2.09
N PRO A 64 -23.63 5.55 -1.41
CA PRO A 64 -23.61 5.91 0.00
C PRO A 64 -23.29 4.69 0.86
N VAL A 65 -22.40 4.85 1.83
CA VAL A 65 -22.05 3.80 2.79
C VAL A 65 -23.08 3.79 3.93
N GLY A 66 -23.70 2.63 4.12
CA GLY A 66 -24.61 2.35 5.24
C GLY A 66 -24.30 1.02 5.91
N SER A 67 -25.17 0.57 6.82
CA SER A 67 -25.05 -0.72 7.53
C SER A 67 -24.95 -1.91 6.56
N HIS A 68 -25.63 -1.84 5.41
CA HIS A 68 -25.64 -2.88 4.38
C HIS A 68 -24.42 -2.86 3.44
N PHE A 69 -23.48 -1.92 3.61
CA PHE A 69 -22.31 -1.83 2.74
C PHE A 69 -21.32 -2.96 3.07
N GLN A 70 -21.39 -4.06 2.33
CA GLN A 70 -20.57 -5.26 2.53
C GLN A 70 -20.10 -5.83 1.20
N TYR A 71 -19.10 -6.71 1.27
CA TYR A 71 -18.58 -7.39 0.09
C TYR A 71 -19.67 -8.27 -0.53
N HIS A 72 -19.82 -8.17 -1.85
CA HIS A 72 -20.54 -9.12 -2.67
C HIS A 72 -19.72 -9.41 -3.93
N PRO A 73 -19.68 -10.68 -4.42
CA PRO A 73 -18.90 -11.04 -5.60
C PRO A 73 -19.28 -10.28 -6.87
N ASP A 74 -20.54 -9.86 -6.99
CA ASP A 74 -21.05 -9.06 -8.12
C ASP A 74 -20.74 -7.56 -8.01
N GLY A 75 -20.18 -7.10 -6.88
CA GLY A 75 -19.89 -5.70 -6.62
C GLY A 75 -21.15 -4.82 -6.50
N ARG A 76 -22.33 -5.38 -6.19
CA ARG A 76 -23.62 -4.66 -6.18
C ARG A 76 -23.60 -3.36 -5.36
N CYS A 77 -22.86 -3.33 -4.26
CA CYS A 77 -22.73 -2.15 -3.39
C CYS A 77 -22.01 -0.95 -4.05
N PHE A 78 -21.41 -1.14 -5.23
CA PHE A 78 -20.84 -0.07 -6.08
C PHE A 78 -21.68 0.26 -7.31
N ARG A 79 -22.83 -0.40 -7.49
CA ARG A 79 -23.69 -0.29 -8.68
C ARG A 79 -25.09 0.19 -8.33
N GLU A 80 -25.55 -0.10 -7.12
CA GLU A 80 -26.87 0.29 -6.64
C GLU A 80 -26.85 1.68 -5.99
N LYS A 81 -27.97 2.40 -6.12
CA LYS A 81 -28.19 3.71 -5.47
C LYS A 81 -27.09 4.74 -5.77
N LEU A 82 -26.50 4.66 -6.96
CA LEU A 82 -25.48 5.59 -7.41
C LEU A 82 -26.01 7.03 -7.44
N ARG A 83 -25.24 7.93 -6.85
CA ARG A 83 -25.51 9.37 -6.84
C ARG A 83 -24.43 10.08 -7.62
N ARG A 84 -24.86 11.03 -8.46
CA ARG A 84 -23.95 11.96 -9.11
C ARG A 84 -23.44 12.96 -8.08
N VAL A 85 -22.13 13.06 -7.91
CA VAL A 85 -21.44 13.89 -6.91
C VAL A 85 -20.19 14.55 -7.49
N PHE A 86 -19.72 15.63 -6.87
CA PHE A 86 -18.46 16.30 -7.20
C PHE A 86 -17.49 16.29 -6.01
N LEU A 87 -16.17 16.24 -6.25
CA LEU A 87 -15.16 16.23 -5.18
C LEU A 87 -15.35 17.37 -4.16
N ARG A 88 -15.66 18.57 -4.65
CA ARG A 88 -15.87 19.79 -3.84
C ARG A 88 -17.03 19.71 -2.84
N GLU A 89 -17.92 18.72 -2.97
CA GLU A 89 -19.01 18.50 -2.02
C GLU A 89 -18.56 17.82 -0.72
N TYR A 90 -17.31 17.34 -0.69
CA TYR A 90 -16.75 16.59 0.42
C TYR A 90 -15.69 17.38 1.17
N ASP A 91 -15.65 17.20 2.48
CA ASP A 91 -14.68 17.83 3.37
C ASP A 91 -13.34 17.07 3.42
N ALA A 92 -13.34 15.77 3.06
CA ALA A 92 -12.14 14.95 2.91
C ALA A 92 -12.28 13.89 1.80
N ILE A 93 -11.15 13.50 1.20
CA ILE A 93 -11.04 12.36 0.30
C ILE A 93 -10.19 11.27 0.95
N PHE A 94 -10.64 10.01 0.89
CA PHE A 94 -9.84 8.86 1.31
C PHE A 94 -9.49 7.99 0.10
N LEU A 95 -8.20 7.90 -0.22
CA LEU A 95 -7.65 7.13 -1.32
C LEU A 95 -7.40 5.69 -0.90
N ARG A 96 -8.00 4.76 -1.66
CA ARG A 96 -7.89 3.31 -1.50
C ARG A 96 -7.73 2.59 -2.84
N LEU A 97 -7.26 3.30 -3.87
CA LEU A 97 -7.01 2.75 -5.20
C LEU A 97 -5.85 1.75 -5.14
N PRO A 98 -5.91 0.55 -5.72
CA PRO A 98 -4.75 -0.31 -5.90
C PRO A 98 -3.98 0.05 -7.19
N HIS A 99 -2.73 -0.42 -7.30
CA HIS A 99 -1.97 -0.32 -8.55
C HIS A 99 -2.61 -1.14 -9.69
N PRO A 100 -2.32 -0.79 -10.96
CA PRO A 100 -1.58 0.40 -11.40
C PRO A 100 -2.40 1.68 -11.24
N ILE A 101 -1.73 2.83 -11.23
CA ILE A 101 -2.36 4.16 -11.24
C ILE A 101 -2.08 4.79 -12.60
N ALA A 102 -3.09 5.44 -13.19
CA ALA A 102 -2.93 6.06 -14.51
C ALA A 102 -1.88 7.19 -14.45
N PRO A 103 -0.98 7.30 -15.44
CA PRO A 103 -0.04 8.43 -15.52
C PRO A 103 -0.78 9.77 -15.43
N GLY A 104 -0.25 10.71 -14.66
CA GLY A 104 -0.86 12.04 -14.46
C GLY A 104 -2.01 12.10 -13.46
N PHE A 105 -2.55 10.95 -12.99
CA PHE A 105 -3.71 10.95 -12.10
C PHE A 105 -3.47 11.70 -10.77
N TRP A 106 -2.27 11.62 -10.20
CA TRP A 106 -1.93 12.35 -8.99
C TRP A 106 -1.89 13.87 -9.19
N ALA A 107 -1.30 14.33 -10.29
CA ALA A 107 -1.30 15.74 -10.66
C ALA A 107 -2.75 16.23 -10.92
N PHE A 108 -3.54 15.44 -11.66
CA PHE A 108 -4.96 15.73 -11.88
C PHE A 108 -5.72 15.87 -10.57
N LEU A 109 -5.61 14.90 -9.67
CA LEU A 109 -6.36 14.91 -8.41
C LEU A 109 -6.00 16.13 -7.54
N GLN A 110 -4.71 16.47 -7.45
CA GLN A 110 -4.23 17.64 -6.69
C GLN A 110 -4.69 18.97 -7.33
N ALA A 111 -4.87 19.02 -8.65
CA ALA A 111 -5.44 20.17 -9.33
C ALA A 111 -6.96 20.32 -9.09
N GLN A 112 -7.66 19.23 -8.76
CA GLN A 112 -9.12 19.26 -8.52
C GLN A 112 -9.50 19.40 -7.04
N TYR A 113 -8.59 19.11 -6.10
CA TYR A 113 -8.90 19.06 -4.67
C TYR A 113 -7.68 19.37 -3.79
N PRO A 114 -7.83 20.09 -2.65
CA PRO A 114 -6.72 20.40 -1.75
C PRO A 114 -6.05 19.13 -1.22
N ALA A 115 -4.76 18.98 -1.46
CA ALA A 115 -4.01 17.76 -1.17
C ALA A 115 -4.00 17.43 0.34
N GLU A 116 -4.00 18.45 1.20
CA GLU A 116 -4.01 18.35 2.66
C GLU A 116 -5.31 17.72 3.22
N ARG A 117 -6.36 17.64 2.38
CA ARG A 117 -7.64 17.00 2.72
C ARG A 117 -7.77 15.60 2.10
N ILE A 118 -6.70 15.07 1.52
CA ILE A 118 -6.64 13.74 0.91
C ILE A 118 -5.81 12.81 1.80
N VAL A 119 -6.40 11.69 2.19
CA VAL A 119 -5.75 10.65 3.01
C VAL A 119 -5.47 9.44 2.13
N ASN A 120 -4.24 9.01 1.88
CA ASN A 120 -2.98 9.74 2.04
C ASN A 120 -2.80 10.79 0.93
N ARG A 121 -1.87 11.73 1.12
CA ARG A 121 -1.58 12.77 0.13
C ARG A 121 -0.99 12.16 -1.17
N PRO A 122 -1.43 12.57 -2.38
CA PRO A 122 -1.00 11.96 -3.64
C PRO A 122 0.52 12.00 -3.91
N ASP A 123 1.18 13.13 -3.65
CA ASP A 123 2.64 13.29 -3.77
C ASP A 123 3.42 12.36 -2.82
N GLY A 124 2.93 12.18 -1.59
CA GLY A 124 3.51 11.27 -0.61
C GLY A 124 3.39 9.82 -1.06
N ILE A 125 2.22 9.44 -1.58
CA ILE A 125 2.00 8.13 -2.21
C ILE A 125 2.97 7.93 -3.37
N GLU A 126 3.07 8.90 -4.29
CA GLU A 126 3.94 8.81 -5.48
C GLU A 126 5.41 8.63 -5.09
N ARG A 127 5.92 9.43 -4.14
CA ARG A 127 7.30 9.32 -3.67
C ARG A 127 7.59 7.96 -3.01
N THR A 128 6.68 7.49 -2.16
CA THR A 128 6.86 6.22 -1.40
C THR A 128 6.54 4.96 -2.19
N SER A 129 5.90 5.11 -3.36
CA SER A 129 5.64 4.04 -4.33
C SER A 129 6.92 3.57 -5.04
N ASP A 130 7.96 4.40 -5.10
CA ASP A 130 9.27 3.99 -5.59
C ASP A 130 9.99 3.15 -4.53
N LYS A 131 10.35 1.90 -4.83
CA LYS A 131 11.13 1.07 -3.90
C LYS A 131 12.45 1.71 -3.49
N CYS A 132 13.06 2.54 -4.34
CA CYS A 132 14.27 3.26 -3.98
C CYS A 132 14.08 4.24 -2.82
N PHE A 133 12.85 4.54 -2.40
CA PHE A 133 12.56 5.29 -1.17
C PHE A 133 13.20 4.64 0.08
N LEU A 134 13.42 3.32 0.07
CA LEU A 134 14.13 2.61 1.15
C LEU A 134 15.58 3.10 1.34
N LEU A 135 16.19 3.73 0.33
CA LEU A 135 17.53 4.33 0.44
C LEU A 135 17.56 5.57 1.36
N GLU A 136 16.40 6.10 1.76
CA GLU A 136 16.33 7.15 2.80
C GLU A 136 16.45 6.58 4.22
N VAL A 137 16.20 5.28 4.38
CA VAL A 137 16.28 4.56 5.67
C VAL A 137 17.07 3.25 5.54
N PRO A 138 18.29 3.28 4.98
CA PRO A 138 19.04 2.06 4.66
C PRO A 138 19.43 1.28 5.91
N HIS A 139 19.56 1.94 7.06
CA HIS A 139 19.85 1.34 8.36
C HIS A 139 18.71 0.46 8.92
N LEU A 140 17.50 0.55 8.36
CA LEU A 140 16.38 -0.34 8.72
C LEU A 140 16.29 -1.57 7.81
N CYS A 141 17.02 -1.57 6.69
CA CYS A 141 16.91 -2.58 5.65
C CYS A 141 18.10 -3.56 5.71
N PRO A 142 18.00 -4.74 5.07
CA PRO A 142 19.19 -5.45 4.61
C PRO A 142 20.07 -4.54 3.75
N PRO A 143 21.33 -4.90 3.47
CA PRO A 143 22.12 -4.21 2.46
C PRO A 143 21.30 -4.01 1.17
N ILE A 144 21.20 -2.77 0.73
CA ILE A 144 20.46 -2.35 -0.46
C ILE A 144 21.33 -1.47 -1.35
N TYR A 145 21.10 -1.54 -2.66
CA TYR A 145 21.84 -0.77 -3.65
C TYR A 145 20.94 -0.46 -4.85
N ARG A 146 21.07 0.74 -5.43
CA ARG A 146 20.32 1.09 -6.64
C ARG A 146 21.11 0.63 -7.86
N CYS A 147 20.61 -0.38 -8.56
CA CYS A 147 21.23 -0.88 -9.77
C CYS A 147 20.66 -0.18 -11.00
N ARG A 148 21.47 0.63 -11.69
CA ARG A 148 21.12 1.35 -12.93
C ARG A 148 21.78 0.78 -14.18
N SER A 149 22.58 -0.27 -14.02
CA SER A 149 23.31 -0.94 -15.09
C SER A 149 23.49 -2.43 -14.80
N ILE A 150 23.92 -3.20 -15.80
CA ILE A 150 24.34 -4.59 -15.60
C ILE A 150 25.56 -4.66 -14.67
N ASP A 151 26.48 -3.71 -14.78
CA ASP A 151 27.68 -3.64 -13.94
C ASP A 151 27.33 -3.42 -12.47
N ASP A 152 26.33 -2.58 -12.18
CA ASP A 152 25.81 -2.43 -10.81
C ASP A 152 25.26 -3.75 -10.24
N ILE A 153 24.53 -4.52 -11.05
CA ILE A 153 24.01 -5.83 -10.64
C ILE A 153 25.17 -6.79 -10.35
N LEU A 154 26.18 -6.81 -11.24
CA LEU A 154 27.37 -7.65 -11.11
C LEU A 154 28.17 -7.29 -9.85
N HIS A 155 28.40 -6.00 -9.63
CA HIS A 155 29.10 -5.48 -8.45
C HIS A 155 28.38 -5.84 -7.15
N PHE A 156 27.06 -5.64 -7.09
CA PHE A 156 26.31 -5.89 -5.86
C PHE A 156 26.22 -7.39 -5.51
N LYS A 157 26.07 -8.27 -6.51
CA LYS A 157 26.00 -9.73 -6.29
C LYS A 157 27.33 -10.36 -5.86
N GLU A 158 28.46 -9.67 -6.00
CA GLU A 158 29.78 -10.19 -5.60
C GLU A 158 29.90 -10.37 -4.09
N GLN A 159 29.11 -9.62 -3.32
CA GLN A 159 29.15 -9.62 -1.87
C GLN A 159 28.30 -10.75 -1.26
N PHE A 160 27.15 -11.05 -1.87
CA PHE A 160 26.17 -12.02 -1.39
C PHE A 160 25.10 -12.33 -2.46
N ALA A 161 24.25 -13.32 -2.19
CA ALA A 161 23.03 -13.51 -2.97
C ALA A 161 22.11 -12.28 -2.84
N ILE A 162 21.47 -11.88 -3.94
CA ILE A 162 20.63 -10.66 -4.00
C ILE A 162 19.25 -10.95 -4.57
N VAL A 163 18.31 -10.06 -4.28
CA VAL A 163 17.01 -9.93 -4.93
C VAL A 163 16.96 -8.57 -5.62
N LEU A 164 16.73 -8.58 -6.93
CA LEU A 164 16.42 -7.39 -7.70
C LEU A 164 14.92 -7.12 -7.63
N LYS A 165 14.55 -5.93 -7.16
CA LYS A 165 13.17 -5.46 -7.09
C LYS A 165 12.95 -4.35 -8.13
N PRO A 166 12.08 -4.52 -9.15
CA PRO A 166 11.78 -3.44 -10.09
C PRO A 166 11.16 -2.25 -9.35
N ARG A 167 11.58 -1.01 -9.65
CA ARG A 167 11.19 0.19 -8.89
C ARG A 167 9.69 0.32 -8.65
N PHE A 168 8.88 0.23 -9.70
CA PHE A 168 7.44 0.54 -9.67
C PHE A 168 6.51 -0.68 -9.81
N ASN A 169 7.01 -1.91 -9.69
CA ASN A 169 6.13 -3.10 -9.68
C ASN A 169 5.54 -3.36 -8.28
N TYR A 170 4.49 -4.15 -8.16
CA TYR A 170 3.87 -4.46 -6.86
C TYR A 170 3.53 -5.94 -6.74
N GLY A 171 3.32 -6.42 -5.51
CA GLY A 171 2.91 -7.80 -5.24
C GLY A 171 3.93 -8.83 -5.68
N GLY A 172 5.22 -8.52 -5.55
CA GLY A 172 6.33 -9.41 -5.92
C GLY A 172 6.49 -9.72 -7.41
N LYS A 173 5.83 -8.97 -8.31
CA LYS A 173 5.98 -9.15 -9.76
C LYS A 173 7.36 -8.69 -10.24
N GLY A 174 8.04 -9.55 -11.01
CA GLY A 174 9.35 -9.26 -11.59
C GLY A 174 10.50 -9.26 -10.60
N LEU A 175 10.31 -9.86 -9.41
CA LEU A 175 11.43 -10.10 -8.49
C LEU A 175 12.37 -11.14 -9.09
N VAL A 176 13.67 -10.86 -9.04
CA VAL A 176 14.71 -11.78 -9.54
C VAL A 176 15.71 -12.04 -8.44
N ARG A 177 15.84 -13.30 -8.02
CA ARG A 177 16.94 -13.72 -7.12
C ARG A 177 18.17 -14.03 -7.96
N ILE A 178 19.35 -13.60 -7.52
CA ILE A 178 20.64 -13.90 -8.14
C ILE A 178 21.56 -14.49 -7.07
N GLU A 179 22.19 -15.61 -7.39
CA GLU A 179 23.16 -16.27 -6.52
C GLU A 179 24.20 -17.00 -7.37
N GLY A 180 25.48 -16.64 -7.17
CA GLY A 180 26.57 -17.13 -8.01
C GLY A 180 26.32 -16.84 -9.49
N ASN A 181 26.32 -17.89 -10.31
CA ASN A 181 26.09 -17.84 -11.76
C ASN A 181 24.66 -18.25 -12.16
N ALA A 182 23.71 -18.23 -11.22
CA ALA A 182 22.30 -18.52 -11.47
C ALA A 182 21.39 -17.34 -11.10
N ALA A 183 20.28 -17.23 -11.82
CA ALA A 183 19.18 -16.34 -11.50
C ALA A 183 17.85 -17.12 -11.42
N TRP A 184 16.91 -16.65 -10.62
CA TRP A 184 15.55 -17.19 -10.52
C TRP A 184 14.59 -16.10 -10.97
N VAL A 185 13.99 -16.31 -12.14
CA VAL A 185 12.99 -15.43 -12.76
C VAL A 185 11.68 -16.21 -12.79
N ASP A 186 10.60 -15.64 -12.25
CA ASP A 186 9.31 -16.31 -12.13
C ASP A 186 9.40 -17.73 -11.52
N ASN A 187 10.19 -17.86 -10.45
CA ASN A 187 10.51 -19.12 -9.75
C ASN A 187 11.21 -20.19 -10.61
N ARG A 188 11.70 -19.84 -11.80
CA ARG A 188 12.48 -20.75 -12.66
C ARG A 188 13.96 -20.39 -12.62
N LYS A 189 14.80 -21.38 -12.33
CA LYS A 189 16.25 -21.24 -12.36
C LYS A 189 16.73 -21.11 -13.80
N VAL A 190 17.50 -20.08 -14.09
CA VAL A 190 18.15 -19.82 -15.37
C VAL A 190 19.63 -19.48 -15.16
N PRO A 191 20.52 -19.71 -16.15
CA PRO A 191 21.89 -19.20 -16.09
C PRO A 191 21.88 -17.66 -15.99
N LEU A 192 22.72 -17.08 -15.12
CA LEU A 192 22.79 -15.63 -14.92
C LEU A 192 23.04 -14.89 -16.23
N VAL A 193 23.94 -15.40 -17.08
CA VAL A 193 24.24 -14.82 -18.40
C VAL A 193 22.99 -14.68 -19.28
N ARG A 194 22.03 -15.61 -19.18
CA ARG A 194 20.77 -15.54 -19.93
C ARG A 194 19.90 -14.40 -19.41
N PHE A 195 19.82 -14.23 -18.10
CA PHE A 195 19.10 -13.12 -17.48
C PHE A 195 19.73 -11.77 -17.84
N LEU A 196 21.06 -11.62 -17.70
CA LEU A 196 21.75 -10.38 -18.04
C LEU A 196 21.60 -10.02 -19.52
N ARG A 197 21.65 -11.02 -20.42
CA ARG A 197 21.38 -10.80 -21.85
C ARG A 197 19.95 -10.31 -22.11
N SER A 198 18.97 -10.74 -21.31
CA SER A 198 17.59 -10.23 -21.44
C SER A 198 17.42 -8.78 -21.01
N LEU A 199 18.38 -8.24 -20.24
CA LEU A 199 18.43 -6.83 -19.88
C LEU A 199 19.17 -5.97 -20.92
N ALA A 200 19.91 -6.58 -21.84
CA ALA A 200 20.67 -5.84 -22.85
C ALA A 200 19.72 -5.04 -23.76
N GLY A 201 19.97 -3.73 -23.88
CA GLY A 201 19.12 -2.81 -24.64
C GLY A 201 17.82 -2.41 -23.93
N THR A 202 17.63 -2.82 -22.66
CA THR A 202 16.54 -2.34 -21.80
C THR A 202 17.07 -1.38 -20.75
N GLU A 203 16.21 -0.49 -20.25
CA GLU A 203 16.55 0.36 -19.10
C GLU A 203 16.63 -0.51 -17.84
N VAL A 204 17.83 -0.58 -17.24
CA VAL A 204 18.05 -1.26 -15.97
C VAL A 204 17.77 -0.27 -14.85
N ASP A 205 16.73 -0.51 -14.05
CA ASP A 205 16.50 0.27 -12.82
C ASP A 205 15.82 -0.58 -11.75
N TYR A 206 16.64 -1.11 -10.85
CA TYR A 206 16.23 -1.99 -9.76
C TYR A 206 16.72 -1.46 -8.42
N LEU A 207 15.94 -1.73 -7.37
CA LEU A 207 16.51 -1.81 -6.03
C LEU A 207 17.05 -3.22 -5.83
N GLY A 208 18.37 -3.37 -5.80
CA GLY A 208 19.03 -4.57 -5.31
C GLY A 208 18.94 -4.61 -3.79
N MET A 209 18.62 -5.78 -3.25
CA MET A 209 18.58 -6.06 -1.81
C MET A 209 19.26 -7.39 -1.53
N LYS A 210 20.02 -7.50 -0.43
CA LYS A 210 20.56 -8.79 0.01
C LYS A 210 19.43 -9.82 0.17
N PHE A 211 19.62 -11.02 -0.39
CA PHE A 211 18.75 -12.16 -0.13
C PHE A 211 19.06 -12.70 1.27
N LEU A 212 18.05 -12.71 2.14
CA LEU A 212 18.16 -13.18 3.51
C LEU A 212 18.00 -14.69 3.57
N GLN A 213 18.72 -15.35 4.48
CA GLN A 213 18.67 -16.81 4.62
C GLN A 213 17.37 -17.27 5.30
N ASN A 214 16.81 -16.43 6.19
CA ASN A 214 15.62 -16.70 7.00
C ASN A 214 14.31 -16.26 6.32
N VAL A 215 14.26 -16.18 4.98
CA VAL A 215 13.03 -15.78 4.23
C VAL A 215 11.86 -16.76 4.42
N ASP A 216 12.15 -18.00 4.78
CA ASP A 216 11.17 -19.03 5.13
C ASP A 216 10.41 -18.73 6.43
N GLN A 217 10.97 -17.89 7.31
CA GLN A 217 10.28 -17.37 8.51
C GLN A 217 9.23 -16.29 8.20
N GLY A 218 8.99 -16.05 6.92
CA GLY A 218 7.86 -15.28 6.42
C GLY A 218 8.05 -13.77 6.44
N ASP A 219 7.19 -13.14 5.65
CA ASP A 219 7.04 -11.70 5.55
C ASP A 219 5.96 -11.23 6.52
N LYS A 220 6.35 -10.41 7.50
CA LYS A 220 5.41 -9.83 8.45
C LYS A 220 5.00 -8.45 8.00
N ARG A 221 3.70 -8.26 7.78
CA ARG A 221 3.12 -6.96 7.46
C ARG A 221 2.59 -6.29 8.71
N VAL A 222 3.13 -5.12 9.05
CA VAL A 222 2.66 -4.28 10.14
C VAL A 222 1.79 -3.16 9.58
N VAL A 223 0.64 -2.90 10.21
CA VAL A 223 -0.28 -1.82 9.80
C VAL A 223 -0.21 -0.66 10.79
N VAL A 224 -0.02 0.55 10.25
CA VAL A 224 0.07 1.79 11.02
C VAL A 224 -0.97 2.77 10.52
N VAL A 225 -1.70 3.41 11.45
CA VAL A 225 -2.67 4.45 11.15
C VAL A 225 -2.43 5.63 12.08
N ASN A 226 -2.29 6.83 11.52
CA ASN A 226 -2.03 8.07 12.25
C ASN A 226 -0.88 7.93 13.28
N GLY A 227 0.18 7.21 12.89
CA GLY A 227 1.34 6.94 13.74
C GLY A 227 1.18 5.85 14.80
N GLN A 228 0.02 5.21 14.91
CA GLN A 228 -0.22 4.10 15.83
C GLN A 228 -0.14 2.75 15.12
N VAL A 229 0.68 1.84 15.67
CA VAL A 229 0.76 0.45 15.21
C VAL A 229 -0.49 -0.30 15.66
N LEU A 230 -1.29 -0.77 14.70
CA LEU A 230 -2.55 -1.44 14.98
C LEU A 230 -2.45 -2.96 15.10
N GLY A 231 -1.40 -3.54 14.53
CA GLY A 231 -1.11 -4.96 14.60
C GLY A 231 -0.34 -5.44 13.37
N ALA A 232 -0.19 -6.74 13.24
CA ALA A 232 0.56 -7.35 12.16
C ALA A 232 -0.08 -8.65 11.66
N SER A 233 0.31 -9.07 10.45
CA SER A 233 -0.04 -10.36 9.87
C SER A 233 1.23 -11.00 9.32
N LEU A 234 1.55 -12.21 9.77
CA LEU A 234 2.67 -12.98 9.23
C LEU A 234 2.20 -13.73 8.00
N ARG A 235 2.97 -13.67 6.91
CA ARG A 235 2.70 -14.37 5.66
C ARG A 235 3.85 -15.33 5.38
N LEU A 236 3.57 -16.62 5.42
CA LEU A 236 4.57 -17.66 5.16
C LEU A 236 4.57 -18.03 3.67
N PRO A 237 5.74 -18.31 3.08
CA PRO A 237 5.81 -18.74 1.68
C PRO A 237 5.27 -20.16 1.52
N ALA A 238 4.81 -20.48 0.31
CA ALA A 238 4.48 -21.86 -0.05
C ALA A 238 5.74 -22.75 0.05
N LYS A 239 5.56 -24.06 0.33
CA LYS A 239 6.68 -25.00 0.42
C LYS A 239 7.56 -24.96 -0.85
N GLY A 240 8.86 -24.68 -0.69
CA GLY A 240 9.81 -24.58 -1.80
C GLY A 240 9.80 -23.25 -2.56
N SER A 241 8.95 -22.30 -2.17
CA SER A 241 8.97 -20.91 -2.64
C SER A 241 9.75 -20.04 -1.65
N TRP A 242 10.44 -19.02 -2.17
CA TRP A 242 11.03 -17.95 -1.36
C TRP A 242 10.16 -16.67 -1.38
N LEU A 243 9.06 -16.69 -2.14
CA LEU A 243 8.10 -15.60 -2.24
C LEU A 243 6.96 -15.83 -1.25
N CYS A 244 6.79 -14.89 -0.31
CA CYS A 244 5.80 -14.93 0.77
C CYS A 244 4.42 -14.35 0.38
N ASN A 245 4.14 -14.20 -0.91
CA ASN A 245 2.87 -13.65 -1.37
C ASN A 245 1.75 -14.68 -1.20
N VAL A 246 0.74 -14.36 -0.37
CA VAL A 246 -0.45 -15.21 -0.14
C VAL A 246 -1.14 -15.58 -1.46
N ALA A 247 -1.19 -14.65 -2.42
CA ALA A 247 -1.75 -14.89 -3.76
C ALA A 247 -1.00 -15.98 -4.57
N GLN A 248 0.20 -16.39 -4.13
CA GLN A 248 1.01 -17.45 -4.74
C GLN A 248 1.02 -18.75 -3.89
N GLY A 249 0.02 -18.94 -3.03
CA GLY A 249 -0.15 -20.16 -2.24
C GLY A 249 0.53 -20.14 -0.86
N GLY A 250 0.97 -18.96 -0.39
CA GLY A 250 1.35 -18.76 1.01
C GLY A 250 0.12 -18.68 1.93
N HIS A 251 0.31 -18.83 3.24
CA HIS A 251 -0.75 -18.70 4.24
C HIS A 251 -0.43 -17.62 5.28
N ALA A 252 -1.47 -17.12 5.94
CA ALA A 252 -1.35 -16.09 6.97
C ALA A 252 -1.44 -16.70 8.37
N GLU A 253 -0.55 -16.30 9.27
CA GLU A 253 -0.56 -16.70 10.68
C GLU A 253 -0.77 -15.50 11.61
N PRO A 254 -1.48 -15.69 12.74
CA PRO A 254 -1.57 -14.67 13.79
C PRO A 254 -0.20 -14.28 14.31
N THR A 255 0.01 -12.98 14.49
CA THR A 255 1.27 -12.47 15.04
C THR A 255 1.06 -11.07 15.62
N GLU A 256 2.02 -10.62 16.42
CA GLU A 256 2.08 -9.26 16.93
C GLU A 256 3.38 -8.58 16.46
N PRO A 257 3.40 -7.24 16.34
CA PRO A 257 4.63 -6.49 16.11
C PRO A 257 5.59 -6.67 17.29
N ASP A 258 6.83 -7.06 17.00
CA ASP A 258 7.91 -7.19 17.98
C ASP A 258 8.63 -5.85 18.22
N ALA A 259 9.72 -5.89 19.01
CA ALA A 259 10.47 -4.69 19.38
C ALA A 259 11.14 -4.04 18.15
N ASP A 260 11.70 -4.83 17.24
CA ASP A 260 12.37 -4.33 16.03
C ASP A 260 11.35 -3.61 15.13
N GLU A 261 10.17 -4.20 14.96
CA GLU A 261 9.09 -3.63 14.15
C GLU A 261 8.51 -2.36 14.75
N ARG A 262 8.40 -2.27 16.08
CA ARG A 262 8.01 -1.03 16.76
C ARG A 262 9.06 0.06 16.59
N GLN A 263 10.35 -0.29 16.60
CA GLN A 263 11.43 0.65 16.33
C GLN A 263 11.40 1.12 14.86
N ILE A 264 11.19 0.22 13.91
CA ILE A 264 10.98 0.57 12.49
C ILE A 264 9.80 1.54 12.35
N ALA A 265 8.66 1.24 12.98
CA ALA A 265 7.49 2.13 12.95
C ALA A 265 7.80 3.52 13.55
N ALA A 266 8.57 3.58 14.64
CA ALA A 266 8.96 4.84 15.29
C ALA A 266 9.85 5.72 14.39
N VAL A 267 10.71 5.13 13.55
CA VAL A 267 11.52 5.86 12.57
C VAL A 267 10.70 6.26 11.34
N LEU A 268 9.89 5.35 10.80
CA LEU A 268 9.11 5.60 9.57
C LEU A 268 7.98 6.62 9.78
N THR A 269 7.29 6.58 10.92
CA THR A 269 6.11 7.43 11.20
C THR A 269 6.38 8.92 10.95
N PRO A 270 7.42 9.56 11.54
CA PRO A 270 7.66 10.99 11.34
C PRO A 270 7.99 11.33 9.88
N ILE A 271 8.76 10.48 9.19
CA ILE A 271 9.12 10.67 7.78
C ILE A 271 7.86 10.65 6.91
N LEU A 272 7.05 9.59 7.06
CA LEU A 272 5.83 9.40 6.27
C LEU A 272 4.78 10.47 6.58
N ARG A 273 4.69 10.93 7.84
CA ARG A 273 3.79 12.02 8.22
C ARG A 273 4.13 13.34 7.53
N GLN A 274 5.41 13.66 7.35
CA GLN A 274 5.83 14.85 6.60
C GLN A 274 5.42 14.79 5.12
N LEU A 275 5.26 13.58 4.59
CA LEU A 275 4.76 13.31 3.23
C LEU A 275 3.23 13.25 3.15
N GLY A 276 2.51 13.51 4.25
CA GLY A 276 1.04 13.40 4.27
C GLY A 276 0.54 11.95 4.20
N VAL A 277 1.36 10.98 4.59
CA VAL A 277 0.98 9.56 4.71
C VAL A 277 0.49 9.28 6.13
N VAL A 278 -0.79 8.90 6.24
CA VAL A 278 -1.51 8.67 7.50
C VAL A 278 -1.72 7.18 7.73
N MET A 279 -2.15 6.45 6.71
CA MET A 279 -2.38 5.01 6.77
C MET A 279 -1.38 4.29 5.86
N TYR A 280 -0.53 3.46 6.44
CA TYR A 280 0.44 2.68 5.67
C TYR A 280 0.65 1.30 6.29
N GLY A 281 1.24 0.42 5.51
CA GLY A 281 1.84 -0.79 6.06
C GLY A 281 3.31 -0.86 5.68
N PHE A 282 4.08 -1.59 6.45
CA PHE A 282 5.44 -1.94 6.09
C PHE A 282 5.65 -3.44 6.32
N ASP A 283 6.47 -4.01 5.46
CA ASP A 283 6.74 -5.44 5.43
C ASP A 283 8.15 -5.68 5.96
N THR A 284 8.29 -6.63 6.87
CA THR A 284 9.57 -7.03 7.46
C THR A 284 9.88 -8.49 7.16
N LEU A 285 11.16 -8.78 7.01
CA LEU A 285 11.69 -10.13 6.89
C LEU A 285 12.56 -10.44 8.10
N MET A 286 12.71 -11.72 8.42
CA MET A 286 13.70 -12.13 9.42
C MET A 286 15.10 -11.98 8.80
N GLY A 287 15.93 -11.14 9.40
CA GLY A 287 17.33 -10.94 9.03
C GLY A 287 18.19 -12.13 9.41
N ASP A 288 19.40 -12.21 8.83
CA ASP A 288 20.36 -13.29 9.11
C ASP A 288 20.82 -13.29 10.58
N GLU A 289 20.75 -12.14 11.25
CA GLU A 289 21.09 -11.95 12.66
C GLU A 289 19.90 -12.20 13.62
N GLY A 290 18.76 -12.69 13.10
CA GLY A 290 17.58 -12.98 13.93
C GLY A 290 16.76 -11.75 14.34
N LYS A 291 16.97 -10.60 13.71
CA LYS A 291 16.16 -9.38 13.88
C LYS A 291 15.24 -9.13 12.71
N ARG A 292 14.08 -8.53 12.93
CA ARG A 292 13.20 -8.12 11.83
C ARG A 292 13.75 -6.86 11.14
N VAL A 293 13.83 -6.90 9.81
CA VAL A 293 14.36 -5.81 8.98
C VAL A 293 13.36 -5.41 7.90
N LEU A 294 13.34 -4.13 7.56
CA LEU A 294 12.42 -3.54 6.59
C LEU A 294 12.71 -4.04 5.17
N SER A 295 11.66 -4.47 4.48
CA SER A 295 11.72 -4.97 3.09
C SER A 295 10.91 -4.13 2.11
N GLU A 296 9.77 -3.57 2.54
CA GLU A 296 8.85 -2.80 1.70
C GLU A 296 7.99 -1.84 2.53
N ILE A 297 7.58 -0.72 1.93
CA ILE A 297 6.61 0.23 2.48
C ILE A 297 5.43 0.32 1.50
N ASN A 298 4.21 0.30 2.02
CA ASN A 298 2.97 0.30 1.26
C ASN A 298 2.04 1.43 1.74
N THR A 299 1.89 2.48 0.93
CA THR A 299 1.13 3.70 1.29
C THR A 299 -0.15 3.90 0.49
N LEU A 300 -0.44 3.02 -0.48
CA LEU A 300 -1.54 3.21 -1.42
C LEU A 300 -2.87 2.61 -0.91
N SER A 301 -3.02 1.28 -0.92
CA SER A 301 -4.25 0.59 -0.48
C SER A 301 -3.94 -0.63 0.38
N ILE A 302 -3.31 -0.38 1.53
CA ILE A 302 -2.90 -1.45 2.46
C ILE A 302 -4.09 -2.19 3.09
N GLY A 303 -4.09 -3.51 3.05
CA GLY A 303 -5.12 -4.36 3.67
C GLY A 303 -4.79 -4.77 5.11
N GLY A 304 -5.42 -5.83 5.60
CA GLY A 304 -5.06 -6.52 6.84
C GLY A 304 -5.88 -6.16 8.08
N LEU A 305 -6.63 -5.05 8.10
CA LEU A 305 -7.35 -4.64 9.32
C LEU A 305 -8.37 -5.70 9.83
N PRO A 306 -9.26 -6.29 9.00
CA PRO A 306 -10.17 -7.34 9.45
C PRO A 306 -9.45 -8.60 9.92
N THR A 307 -8.37 -8.98 9.23
CA THR A 307 -7.53 -10.13 9.59
C THR A 307 -6.93 -9.95 10.97
N ILE A 308 -6.29 -8.79 11.21
CA ILE A 308 -5.71 -8.45 12.52
C ILE A 308 -6.80 -8.40 13.60
N ALA A 309 -7.97 -7.81 13.31
CA ALA A 309 -9.08 -7.77 14.25
C ALA A 309 -9.58 -9.18 14.64
N ALA A 310 -9.71 -10.08 13.67
CA ALA A 310 -10.12 -11.46 13.90
C ALA A 310 -9.08 -12.26 14.71
N GLN A 311 -7.79 -12.06 14.42
CA GLN A 311 -6.69 -12.76 15.08
C GLN A 311 -6.48 -12.31 16.52
N THR A 312 -6.63 -11.01 16.79
CA THR A 312 -6.34 -10.41 18.11
C THR A 312 -7.57 -10.25 19.00
N GLY A 313 -8.78 -10.35 18.44
CA GLY A 313 -10.03 -10.01 19.12
C GLY A 313 -10.19 -8.52 19.44
N ARG A 314 -9.24 -7.67 19.02
CA ARG A 314 -9.26 -6.23 19.28
C ARG A 314 -10.11 -5.50 18.24
N PRO A 315 -10.71 -4.33 18.58
CA PRO A 315 -11.53 -3.55 17.66
C PRO A 315 -10.69 -2.75 16.64
N VAL A 316 -9.73 -3.39 15.98
CA VAL A 316 -8.71 -2.75 15.13
C VAL A 316 -9.31 -1.94 13.98
N VAL A 317 -10.39 -2.43 13.36
CA VAL A 317 -11.08 -1.69 12.28
C VAL A 317 -11.68 -0.37 12.80
N ARG A 318 -12.27 -0.40 14.00
CA ARG A 318 -12.81 0.81 14.65
C ARG A 318 -11.70 1.76 15.04
N GLN A 319 -10.61 1.26 15.63
CA GLN A 319 -9.43 2.05 15.97
C GLN A 319 -8.86 2.77 14.75
N ALA A 320 -8.71 2.06 13.61
CA ALA A 320 -8.28 2.67 12.36
C ALA A 320 -9.23 3.78 11.89
N ALA A 321 -10.54 3.57 11.96
CA ALA A 321 -11.53 4.57 11.57
C ALA A 321 -11.46 5.82 12.45
N ASP A 322 -11.32 5.66 13.76
CA ASP A 322 -11.19 6.76 14.72
C ASP A 322 -9.91 7.57 14.45
N LEU A 323 -8.78 6.91 14.25
CA LEU A 323 -7.49 7.54 13.92
C LEU A 323 -7.49 8.30 12.59
N ILE A 324 -8.20 7.80 11.58
CA ILE A 324 -8.39 8.52 10.31
C ILE A 324 -9.21 9.80 10.55
N TRP A 325 -10.30 9.71 11.34
CA TRP A 325 -11.10 10.88 11.66
C TRP A 325 -10.35 11.91 12.52
N GLU A 326 -9.53 11.48 13.47
CA GLU A 326 -8.66 12.35 14.24
C GLU A 326 -7.76 13.19 13.31
N HIS A 327 -7.13 12.55 12.33
CA HIS A 327 -6.32 13.24 11.33
C HIS A 327 -7.14 14.27 10.52
N VAL A 328 -8.29 13.85 9.98
CA VAL A 328 -9.17 14.72 9.18
C VAL A 328 -9.67 15.93 9.99
N LEU A 329 -10.01 15.72 11.26
CA LEU A 329 -10.49 16.78 12.15
C LEU A 329 -9.37 17.76 12.54
N ALA A 330 -8.14 17.27 12.74
CA ALA A 330 -6.98 18.11 13.01
C ALA A 330 -6.63 18.99 11.78
N GLY A 331 -6.69 18.43 10.57
CA GLY A 331 -6.41 19.18 9.33
C GLY A 331 -7.37 20.34 9.06
N ARG A 332 -8.55 20.36 9.69
CA ARG A 332 -9.53 21.45 9.60
C ARG A 332 -9.07 22.75 10.26
N GLN A 333 -8.11 22.68 11.17
CA GLN A 333 -7.59 23.86 11.89
C GLN A 333 -6.55 24.64 11.05
N LEU A 334 -6.14 24.12 9.89
CA LEU A 334 -5.27 24.84 8.97
C LEU A 334 -6.13 25.81 8.13
N PRO A 335 -5.76 27.11 8.04
CA PRO A 335 -6.49 28.06 7.21
C PRO A 335 -6.52 27.56 5.76
N SER A 336 -7.65 27.74 5.07
CA SER A 336 -7.70 27.55 3.62
C SER A 336 -6.59 28.39 2.97
N PRO A 337 -5.85 27.87 1.98
CA PRO A 337 -5.05 28.73 1.13
C PRO A 337 -5.96 29.81 0.53
N ALA A 338 -5.52 31.06 0.65
CA ALA A 338 -6.24 32.25 0.19
C ALA A 338 -6.44 32.25 -1.33
#